data_AF-A0A2N3GDG4-F1
#
_entry.id   AF-A0A2N3GDG4-F1
#
_cell.length_a   1.000
_cell.length_b   1.000
_cell.length_c   1.000
_cell.angle_alpha   90.00
_cell.angle_beta   90.00
_cell.angle_gamma   90.00
#
_symmetry.space_group_name_H-M   'P 1'
#
loop_
_entity.id
_entity.type
_entity.pdbx_description
1 polymer ?
#
loop_
_entity_poly.entity_id
_entity_poly.type
_entity_poly.pdbx_seq_one_letter_code
_entity_poly.pdbx_strand_id
1 'polypeptide(L)'
;MSDFSSPGPAFGVAVASPPEPPAYPDIVGSPAEWLRSLDWRGFEDLVGRAYRFQGYDVLPTAIGADGGIDLILTRGTERIFVQCKHWRSQQVGVKVIRELYGLVAAHGATWGIVATSGTFTVEAEEFARTTRITLLDGHAVAQLVALAREPGPAEGPPLNLPSPVPEPANLHIDPSCPICSAPMALRTARRGPRAGSRFWGCTRYPGCKGVRPAPQSAPRPRLSRARRFLISTVGATVCLGMIFGAIQLASHIVISTFTGPMTSQEQPVAAAGSFGEKPVDVAYDASAKQLYSANTASGDVTVADATTLKPIRTIDVPGKPVAVAADSARHLLFVADGGAKKVYVIDARNGHAVGTMMTTAKPTDLAIDPSRQRLYVVSETGGSVESFNTATRTRLGSRTVSGRPSAVAVDPTSHRVYIAATLITVHSGATLNRIHTLPVLGGADALALDPGKHRIYLTRHSTVEEYSLTTHATRQFTVTDAPGGLAINPTKHQAYLAIPGKDAVVAISIK
;
A
#
# COMPACT_ATOMS: atom_id res chain seq x y z
N MET A 1 -4.28 76.82 -7.18
CA MET A 1 -2.87 76.39 -7.26
C MET A 1 -2.59 75.51 -6.05
N SER A 2 -1.86 74.40 -6.25
CA SER A 2 -1.08 73.61 -5.28
C SER A 2 -1.50 73.65 -3.80
N ASP A 3 -2.05 72.59 -3.22
CA ASP A 3 -1.35 71.32 -2.85
C ASP A 3 -0.33 71.49 -1.72
N PHE A 4 -0.55 70.78 -0.60
CA PHE A 4 0.28 69.63 -0.20
C PHE A 4 -0.28 68.96 1.07
N SER A 5 -0.59 67.66 1.00
CA SER A 5 -0.86 66.80 2.16
C SER A 5 0.11 65.62 2.15
N SER A 6 0.77 65.34 3.27
CA SER A 6 1.71 64.21 3.40
C SER A 6 1.94 63.80 4.84
N PRO A 7 1.53 62.57 5.21
CA PRO A 7 2.28 61.69 6.09
C PRO A 7 3.00 60.60 5.27
N GLY A 8 4.10 60.06 5.80
CA GLY A 8 5.01 59.17 5.06
C GLY A 8 4.50 57.75 4.79
N PRO A 9 5.16 57.00 3.88
CA PRO A 9 4.71 55.69 3.43
C PRO A 9 4.94 54.58 4.48
N ALA A 10 3.92 53.75 4.69
CA ALA A 10 4.08 52.47 5.39
C ALA A 10 4.67 51.43 4.43
N PHE A 11 5.75 50.75 4.82
CA PHE A 11 6.34 49.63 4.07
C PHE A 11 5.49 48.36 4.23
N GLY A 12 4.36 48.31 3.52
CA GLY A 12 3.61 47.08 3.32
C GLY A 12 4.33 46.16 2.35
N VAL A 13 4.96 45.10 2.83
CA VAL A 13 5.49 44.04 1.97
C VAL A 13 4.31 43.22 1.44
N ALA A 14 3.79 43.64 0.29
CA ALA A 14 2.83 42.85 -0.47
C ALA A 14 3.51 41.57 -0.96
N VAL A 15 3.29 40.46 -0.25
CA VAL A 15 3.60 39.12 -0.75
C VAL A 15 2.65 38.85 -1.90
N ALA A 16 3.09 39.11 -3.13
CA ALA A 16 2.34 38.75 -4.31
C ALA A 16 2.12 37.23 -4.30
N SER A 17 0.86 36.80 -4.37
CA SER A 17 0.52 35.39 -4.58
C SER A 17 1.26 34.87 -5.81
N PRO A 18 1.78 33.62 -5.80
CA PRO A 18 2.34 33.03 -7.02
C PRO A 18 1.28 33.03 -8.12
N PRO A 19 1.66 33.22 -9.40
CA PRO A 19 0.71 33.23 -10.50
C PRO A 19 -0.08 31.92 -10.52
N GLU A 20 -1.40 32.05 -10.68
CA GLU A 20 -2.31 30.92 -10.75
C GLU A 20 -1.89 30.00 -11.93
N PRO A 21 -1.70 28.69 -11.69
CA PRO A 21 -1.22 27.80 -12.74
C PRO A 21 -2.25 27.71 -13.88
N PRO A 22 -1.81 27.59 -15.14
CA PRO A 22 -2.72 27.57 -16.29
C PRO A 22 -3.76 26.46 -16.13
N ALA A 23 -5.02 26.81 -16.34
CA ALA A 23 -6.12 25.86 -16.32
C ALA A 23 -5.86 24.70 -17.29
N TYR A 24 -6.23 23.49 -16.90
CA TYR A 24 -6.12 22.31 -17.76
C TYR A 24 -6.93 22.54 -19.06
N PRO A 25 -6.31 22.47 -20.25
CA PRO A 25 -7.06 22.50 -21.49
C PRO A 25 -7.89 21.22 -21.64
N ASP A 26 -9.04 21.31 -22.31
CA ASP A 26 -9.89 20.17 -22.62
C ASP A 26 -9.18 19.22 -23.60
N ILE A 27 -8.88 18.00 -23.15
CA ILE A 27 -8.10 17.03 -23.92
C ILE A 27 -9.03 16.15 -24.76
N VAL A 28 -9.10 16.44 -26.05
CA VAL A 28 -9.62 15.51 -27.06
C VAL A 28 -8.45 14.61 -27.53
N GLY A 29 -8.29 13.45 -26.90
CA GLY A 29 -7.22 12.49 -27.20
C GLY A 29 -7.01 11.48 -26.07
N SER A 30 -6.11 10.50 -26.24
CA SER A 30 -5.83 9.54 -25.16
C SER A 30 -4.92 10.13 -24.07
N PRO A 31 -5.08 9.74 -22.79
CA PRO A 31 -4.23 10.24 -21.70
C PRO A 31 -2.73 10.00 -21.92
N ALA A 32 -2.36 8.91 -22.60
CA ALA A 32 -0.98 8.56 -22.88
C ALA A 32 -0.35 9.39 -24.01
N GLU A 33 -1.14 9.98 -24.91
CA GLU A 33 -0.65 10.93 -25.92
C GLU A 33 -0.41 12.30 -25.28
N TRP A 34 -1.33 12.78 -24.43
CA TRP A 34 -1.15 14.03 -23.70
C TRP A 34 0.08 14.02 -22.80
N LEU A 35 0.36 12.93 -22.08
CA LEU A 35 1.57 12.79 -21.25
C LEU A 35 2.89 12.87 -22.04
N ARG A 36 2.86 12.66 -23.37
CA ARG A 36 4.02 12.80 -24.27
C ARG A 36 4.13 14.20 -24.90
N SER A 37 3.10 15.03 -24.73
CA SER A 37 3.09 16.44 -25.18
C SER A 37 3.64 17.42 -24.15
N LEU A 38 3.80 16.99 -22.90
CA LEU A 38 4.40 17.78 -21.81
C LEU A 38 5.91 17.95 -22.02
N ASP A 39 6.47 19.01 -21.42
CA ASP A 39 7.92 19.12 -21.26
C ASP A 39 8.38 18.34 -20.01
N TRP A 40 9.70 18.20 -19.84
CA TRP A 40 10.27 17.40 -18.75
C TRP A 40 9.92 17.96 -17.36
N ARG A 41 9.87 19.30 -17.21
CA ARG A 41 9.45 19.94 -15.95
C ARG A 41 7.95 19.75 -15.70
N GLY A 42 7.11 19.93 -16.72
CA GLY A 42 5.69 19.66 -16.64
C GLY A 42 5.38 18.23 -16.22
N PHE A 43 6.17 17.25 -16.66
CA PHE A 43 6.07 15.84 -16.24
C PHE A 43 6.53 15.63 -14.79
N GLU A 44 7.68 16.16 -14.39
CA GLU A 44 8.18 16.09 -13.00
C GLU A 44 7.22 16.74 -11.99
N ASP A 45 6.77 17.96 -12.26
CA ASP A 45 5.79 18.68 -11.45
C ASP A 45 4.44 17.94 -11.39
N LEU A 46 4.05 17.25 -12.45
CA LEU A 46 2.80 16.49 -12.51
C LEU A 46 2.86 15.24 -11.63
N VAL A 47 3.94 14.46 -11.70
CA VAL A 47 4.20 13.33 -10.79
C VAL A 47 4.32 13.83 -9.35
N GLY A 48 5.01 14.95 -9.12
CA GLY A 48 5.14 15.58 -7.81
C GLY A 48 3.81 16.04 -7.22
N ARG A 49 2.95 16.70 -8.01
CA ARG A 49 1.59 17.10 -7.58
C ARG A 49 0.73 15.88 -7.22
N ALA A 50 0.76 14.82 -8.03
CA ALA A 50 -0.02 13.61 -7.75
C ALA A 50 0.41 12.92 -6.44
N TYR A 51 1.71 12.91 -6.12
CA TYR A 51 2.18 12.41 -4.82
C TYR A 51 1.89 13.35 -3.64
N ARG A 52 1.91 14.69 -3.84
CA ARG A 52 1.42 15.63 -2.81
C ARG A 52 -0.05 15.38 -2.46
N PHE A 53 -0.90 15.13 -3.46
CA PHE A 53 -2.32 14.78 -3.26
C PHE A 53 -2.51 13.49 -2.44
N GLN A 54 -1.56 12.54 -2.52
CA GLN A 54 -1.55 11.31 -1.72
C GLN A 54 -0.89 11.46 -0.33
N GLY A 55 -0.67 12.70 0.13
CA GLY A 55 -0.12 12.97 1.46
C GLY A 55 1.37 12.64 1.62
N TYR A 56 2.16 12.76 0.55
CA TYR A 56 3.62 12.79 0.65
C TYR A 56 4.14 14.22 0.59
N ASP A 57 5.10 14.55 1.45
CA ASP A 57 5.91 15.75 1.29
C ASP A 57 6.83 15.56 0.09
N VAL A 58 6.73 16.44 -0.93
CA VAL A 58 7.53 16.32 -2.15
C VAL A 58 8.51 17.47 -2.25
N LEU A 59 9.80 17.14 -2.07
CA LEU A 59 10.93 18.04 -2.20
C LEU A 59 11.54 17.87 -3.60
N PRO A 60 11.50 18.89 -4.47
CA PRO A 60 12.25 18.86 -5.72
C PRO A 60 13.75 18.96 -5.41
N THR A 61 14.58 18.19 -6.13
CA THR A 61 16.04 18.35 -6.10
C THR A 61 16.44 19.55 -6.96
N ALA A 62 17.41 20.33 -6.49
CA ALA A 62 17.77 21.58 -7.15
C ALA A 62 18.57 21.35 -8.45
N ILE A 63 17.86 21.38 -9.58
CA ILE A 63 18.33 21.65 -10.95
C ILE A 63 19.71 21.04 -11.29
N GLY A 64 19.70 19.74 -11.60
CA GLY A 64 20.57 19.12 -12.62
C GLY A 64 22.10 19.25 -12.52
N ALA A 65 22.73 18.27 -11.87
CA ALA A 65 24.09 17.82 -12.23
C ALA A 65 24.35 16.37 -11.75
N ASP A 66 24.42 16.18 -10.43
CA ASP A 66 25.17 15.07 -9.83
C ASP A 66 24.30 13.88 -9.35
N GLY A 67 23.60 13.24 -10.28
CA GLY A 67 23.15 11.85 -10.07
C GLY A 67 21.65 11.60 -9.97
N GLY A 68 20.86 12.05 -10.94
CA GLY A 68 19.66 11.34 -11.41
C GLY A 68 18.53 11.06 -10.41
N ILE A 69 18.38 11.86 -9.36
CA ILE A 69 17.16 11.90 -8.54
C ILE A 69 16.50 13.26 -8.82
N ASP A 70 15.24 13.23 -9.24
CA ASP A 70 14.53 14.40 -9.75
C ASP A 70 13.44 14.88 -8.75
N LEU A 71 12.89 13.95 -7.95
CA LEU A 71 12.08 14.27 -6.76
C LEU A 71 12.49 13.41 -5.56
N ILE A 72 12.35 13.96 -4.35
CA ILE A 72 12.40 13.19 -3.10
C ILE A 72 11.02 13.27 -2.45
N LEU A 73 10.37 12.12 -2.26
CA LEU A 73 9.13 12.01 -1.49
C LEU A 73 9.47 11.60 -0.05
N THR A 74 8.84 12.23 0.93
CA THR A 74 8.93 11.82 2.35
C THR A 74 7.55 11.70 2.97
N ARG A 75 7.37 10.72 3.86
CA ARG A 75 6.16 10.56 4.67
C ARG A 75 6.47 9.77 5.93
N GLY A 76 6.41 10.43 7.09
CA GLY A 76 6.86 9.83 8.36
C GLY A 76 8.34 9.45 8.30
N THR A 77 8.65 8.16 8.39
CA THR A 77 10.02 7.62 8.24
C THR A 77 10.34 7.12 6.83
N GLU A 78 9.39 7.16 5.89
CA GLU A 78 9.62 6.76 4.50
C GLU A 78 10.34 7.89 3.75
N ARG A 79 11.42 7.56 3.03
CA ARG A 79 12.11 8.47 2.11
C ARG A 79 12.32 7.75 0.78
N ILE A 80 11.73 8.29 -0.28
CA ILE A 80 11.65 7.68 -1.60
C ILE A 80 12.34 8.60 -2.60
N PHE A 81 13.15 8.03 -3.49
CA PHE A 81 13.77 8.76 -4.60
C PHE A 81 13.02 8.47 -5.90
N VAL A 82 12.58 9.53 -6.60
CA VAL A 82 11.94 9.42 -7.91
C VAL A 82 12.92 9.88 -8.98
N GLN A 83 13.03 9.10 -10.04
CA GLN A 83 13.70 9.48 -11.27
C GLN A 83 12.68 9.56 -12.40
N CYS A 84 12.56 10.72 -13.05
CA CYS A 84 11.66 10.97 -14.16
C CYS A 84 12.45 10.91 -15.48
N LYS A 85 12.21 9.90 -16.31
CA LYS A 85 12.78 9.81 -17.65
C LYS A 85 11.74 10.17 -18.70
N HIS A 86 11.63 11.47 -18.94
CA HIS A 86 10.86 12.03 -20.05
C HIS A 86 11.73 12.08 -21.33
N TRP A 87 11.58 11.09 -22.22
CA TRP A 87 12.37 10.96 -23.44
C TRP A 87 11.49 10.51 -24.61
N ARG A 88 11.85 10.90 -25.84
CA ARG A 88 11.16 10.49 -27.09
C ARG A 88 11.26 8.99 -27.43
N SER A 89 12.06 8.22 -26.70
CA SER A 89 12.14 6.76 -26.84
C SER A 89 10.93 6.10 -26.17
N GLN A 90 10.18 5.28 -26.92
CA GLN A 90 8.99 4.61 -26.39
C GLN A 90 9.24 3.65 -25.23
N GLN A 91 10.49 3.24 -24.98
CA GLN A 91 10.84 2.23 -23.98
C GLN A 91 12.11 2.60 -23.18
N VAL A 92 12.09 2.38 -21.86
CA VAL A 92 13.19 2.65 -20.92
C VAL A 92 13.91 1.36 -20.52
N GLY A 93 15.24 1.33 -20.73
CA GLY A 93 16.09 0.16 -20.47
C GLY A 93 16.71 0.10 -19.06
N VAL A 94 17.18 -1.10 -18.69
CA VAL A 94 17.66 -1.48 -17.34
C VAL A 94 18.64 -0.52 -16.69
N LYS A 95 19.48 0.18 -17.48
CA LYS A 95 20.58 1.03 -17.02
C LYS A 95 20.09 2.10 -16.04
N VAL A 96 18.96 2.73 -16.36
CA VAL A 96 18.31 3.77 -15.54
C VAL A 96 17.93 3.21 -14.16
N ILE A 97 17.36 2.00 -14.12
CA ILE A 97 16.92 1.35 -12.88
C ILE A 97 18.16 0.94 -12.05
N ARG A 98 19.23 0.46 -12.69
CA ARG A 98 20.53 0.16 -12.02
C ARG A 98 21.18 1.40 -11.41
N GLU A 99 21.12 2.55 -12.10
CA GLU A 99 21.63 3.84 -11.60
C GLU A 99 20.86 4.30 -10.35
N LEU A 100 19.52 4.32 -10.41
CA LEU A 100 18.68 4.66 -9.24
C LEU A 100 18.88 3.67 -8.08
N TYR A 101 19.10 2.39 -8.36
CA TYR A 101 19.33 1.39 -7.31
C TYR A 101 20.61 1.66 -6.52
N GLY A 102 21.71 2.02 -7.20
CA GLY A 102 22.94 2.45 -6.55
C GLY A 102 22.74 3.66 -5.65
N LEU A 103 21.94 4.64 -6.10
CA LEU A 103 21.64 5.87 -5.36
C LEU A 103 20.76 5.61 -4.12
N VAL A 104 19.72 4.78 -4.24
CA VAL A 104 18.86 4.34 -3.13
C VAL A 104 19.67 3.59 -2.07
N ALA A 105 20.56 2.69 -2.49
CA ALA A 105 21.44 1.95 -1.59
C ALA A 105 22.48 2.85 -0.89
N ALA A 106 23.12 3.76 -1.63
CA ALA A 106 24.19 4.62 -1.10
C ALA A 106 23.70 5.67 -0.09
N HIS A 107 22.48 6.21 -0.26
CA HIS A 107 21.95 7.28 0.58
C HIS A 107 20.86 6.83 1.57
N GLY A 108 20.62 5.52 1.70
CA GLY A 108 19.70 4.95 2.68
C GLY A 108 18.23 5.29 2.44
N ALA A 109 17.81 5.47 1.19
CA ALA A 109 16.40 5.60 0.87
C ALA A 109 15.65 4.27 1.13
N THR A 110 14.37 4.37 1.49
CA THR A 110 13.55 3.21 1.83
C THR A 110 13.34 2.33 0.58
N TRP A 111 13.04 2.99 -0.55
CA TRP A 111 12.88 2.43 -1.90
C TRP A 111 12.94 3.58 -2.94
N GLY A 112 12.84 3.27 -4.24
CA GLY A 112 12.84 4.25 -5.33
C GLY A 112 11.75 4.04 -6.38
N ILE A 113 11.55 5.03 -7.24
CA ILE A 113 10.58 5.05 -8.33
C ILE A 113 11.27 5.48 -9.63
N VAL A 114 11.07 4.77 -10.73
CA VAL A 114 11.36 5.29 -12.09
C VAL A 114 10.03 5.56 -12.80
N ALA A 115 9.81 6.80 -13.23
CA ALA A 115 8.61 7.23 -13.94
C ALA A 115 8.92 7.64 -15.38
N THR A 116 8.05 7.29 -16.34
CA THR A 116 8.19 7.65 -17.75
C THR A 116 6.83 7.80 -18.46
N SER A 117 6.81 8.47 -19.62
CA SER A 117 5.65 8.55 -20.53
C SER A 117 5.65 7.45 -21.63
N GLY A 118 6.70 6.60 -21.64
CA GLY A 118 6.81 5.37 -22.44
C GLY A 118 6.47 4.10 -21.65
N THR A 119 7.11 2.99 -22.01
CA THR A 119 7.09 1.68 -21.32
C THR A 119 8.49 1.29 -20.84
N PHE A 120 8.67 0.09 -20.29
CA PHE A 120 9.97 -0.44 -19.87
C PHE A 120 10.41 -1.64 -20.71
N THR A 121 11.71 -1.98 -20.71
CA THR A 121 12.17 -3.27 -21.26
C THR A 121 11.90 -4.39 -20.26
N VAL A 122 11.72 -5.63 -20.76
CA VAL A 122 11.55 -6.81 -19.90
C VAL A 122 12.70 -6.95 -18.89
N GLU A 123 13.94 -6.69 -19.32
CA GLU A 123 15.12 -6.67 -18.42
C GLU A 123 15.02 -5.60 -17.31
N ALA A 124 14.44 -4.43 -17.61
CA ALA A 124 14.20 -3.39 -16.61
C ALA A 124 13.15 -3.81 -15.59
N GLU A 125 12.09 -4.49 -16.02
CA GLU A 125 11.04 -5.04 -15.16
C GLU A 125 11.52 -6.22 -14.31
N GLU A 126 12.40 -7.08 -14.84
CA GLU A 126 13.04 -8.17 -14.09
C GLU A 126 14.01 -7.64 -13.02
N PHE A 127 14.79 -6.62 -13.37
CA PHE A 127 15.68 -5.96 -12.42
C PHE A 127 14.91 -5.15 -11.37
N ALA A 128 13.78 -4.52 -11.73
CA ALA A 128 12.89 -3.88 -10.76
C ALA A 128 12.24 -4.90 -9.81
N ARG A 129 11.72 -6.02 -10.34
CA ARG A 129 11.14 -7.14 -9.54
C ARG A 129 12.10 -7.71 -8.49
N THR A 130 13.41 -7.58 -8.70
CA THR A 130 14.46 -8.08 -7.79
C THR A 130 15.12 -6.99 -6.94
N THR A 131 14.67 -5.73 -7.04
CA THR A 131 15.22 -4.59 -6.29
C THR A 131 14.13 -3.80 -5.55
N ARG A 132 14.52 -2.80 -4.75
CA ARG A 132 13.59 -1.88 -4.08
C ARG A 132 13.23 -0.69 -4.98
N ILE A 133 12.81 -0.97 -6.22
CA ILE A 133 12.38 0.05 -7.19
C ILE A 133 11.02 -0.31 -7.79
N THR A 134 10.11 0.66 -7.79
CA THR A 134 8.83 0.60 -8.52
C THR A 134 8.98 1.28 -9.88
N LEU A 135 8.36 0.71 -10.91
CA LEU A 135 8.29 1.30 -12.25
C LEU A 135 6.90 1.89 -12.48
N LEU A 136 6.83 3.09 -13.05
CA LEU A 136 5.59 3.76 -13.45
C LEU A 136 5.70 4.11 -14.94
N ASP A 137 4.99 3.36 -15.77
CA ASP A 137 4.90 3.62 -17.21
C ASP A 137 3.89 4.73 -17.53
N GLY A 138 3.76 5.09 -18.81
CA GLY A 138 2.84 6.14 -19.24
C GLY A 138 1.36 5.86 -18.94
N HIS A 139 0.97 4.60 -18.70
CA HIS A 139 -0.39 4.25 -18.30
C HIS A 139 -0.57 4.38 -16.78
N ALA A 140 0.39 3.88 -15.98
CA ALA A 140 0.42 4.03 -14.54
C ALA A 140 0.51 5.51 -14.12
N VAL A 141 1.31 6.33 -14.81
CA VAL A 141 1.36 7.79 -14.60
C VAL A 141 0.04 8.46 -15.01
N ALA A 142 -0.62 8.03 -16.09
CA ALA A 142 -1.94 8.54 -16.46
C ALA A 142 -3.00 8.25 -15.39
N GLN A 143 -3.01 7.04 -14.83
CA GLN A 143 -3.89 6.68 -13.70
C GLN A 143 -3.55 7.48 -12.44
N LEU A 144 -2.27 7.60 -12.08
CA LEU A 144 -1.79 8.37 -10.92
C LEU A 144 -2.27 9.83 -10.98
N VAL A 145 -2.26 10.41 -12.18
CA VAL A 145 -2.72 11.78 -12.45
C VAL A 145 -4.24 11.90 -12.49
N ALA A 146 -4.95 10.93 -13.08
CA ALA A 146 -6.41 10.93 -13.09
C ALA A 146 -6.99 10.89 -11.66
N LEU A 147 -6.38 10.09 -10.78
CA LEU A 147 -6.72 10.02 -9.35
C LEU A 147 -6.47 11.33 -8.58
N ALA A 148 -5.69 12.26 -9.13
CA ALA A 148 -5.47 13.61 -8.60
C ALA A 148 -6.28 14.70 -9.33
N ARG A 149 -7.20 14.31 -10.24
CA ARG A 149 -8.12 15.22 -10.96
C ARG A 149 -9.59 15.06 -10.57
N GLU A 150 -9.97 14.00 -9.84
CA GLU A 150 -11.33 13.92 -9.29
C GLU A 150 -11.51 14.94 -8.15
N PRO A 151 -12.55 15.79 -8.19
CA PRO A 151 -12.83 16.70 -7.09
C PRO A 151 -13.22 15.90 -5.85
N GLY A 152 -12.65 16.27 -4.69
CA GLY A 152 -13.15 15.80 -3.41
C GLY A 152 -14.63 16.18 -3.20
N PRO A 153 -15.35 15.52 -2.28
CA PRO A 153 -16.74 15.88 -1.99
C PRO A 153 -16.83 17.37 -1.65
N ALA A 154 -17.75 18.07 -2.34
CA ALA A 154 -17.82 19.52 -2.34
C ALA A 154 -17.84 20.11 -0.93
N GLU A 155 -17.17 21.25 -0.75
CA GLU A 155 -17.16 21.98 0.52
C GLU A 155 -18.60 22.29 0.96
N GLY A 156 -18.95 21.81 2.16
CA GLY A 156 -20.17 22.24 2.83
C GLY A 156 -20.10 23.74 3.15
N PRO A 157 -21.24 24.41 3.40
CA PRO A 157 -21.26 25.82 3.74
C PRO A 157 -20.31 26.11 4.92
N PRO A 158 -19.55 27.22 4.88
CA PRO A 158 -18.39 27.40 5.74
C PRO A 158 -18.77 27.33 7.21
N LEU A 159 -18.32 26.26 7.88
CA LEU A 159 -18.37 26.20 9.33
C LEU A 159 -17.51 27.33 9.88
N ASN A 160 -18.12 28.16 10.73
CA ASN A 160 -17.52 29.38 11.24
C ASN A 160 -16.47 29.05 12.31
N LEU A 161 -15.34 28.50 11.85
CA LEU A 161 -14.19 28.12 12.67
C LEU A 161 -13.50 29.39 13.17
N PRO A 162 -13.21 29.51 14.49
CA PRO A 162 -12.41 30.61 14.99
C PRO A 162 -11.02 30.56 14.32
N SER A 163 -10.47 31.74 14.02
CA SER A 163 -9.22 31.91 13.27
C SER A 163 -8.07 31.05 13.83
N PRO A 164 -7.19 30.50 12.98
CA PRO A 164 -6.15 29.58 13.41
C PRO A 164 -5.27 30.20 14.50
N VAL A 165 -5.22 29.53 15.66
CA VAL A 165 -4.22 29.80 16.69
C VAL A 165 -2.84 29.55 16.07
N PRO A 166 -1.84 30.44 16.26
CA PRO A 166 -0.52 30.26 15.66
C PRO A 166 0.09 28.89 16.00
N GLU A 167 0.76 28.29 15.02
CA GLU A 167 1.36 26.97 15.16
C GLU A 167 2.34 26.90 16.35
N PRO A 168 2.36 25.78 17.12
CA PRO A 168 3.31 25.59 18.19
C PRO A 168 4.71 25.34 17.63
N ALA A 169 5.45 26.42 17.41
CA ALA A 169 6.81 26.37 16.88
C ALA A 169 7.75 25.51 17.75
N ASN A 170 8.41 24.54 17.12
CA ASN A 170 9.50 23.70 17.65
C ASN A 170 9.23 23.03 19.01
N LEU A 171 8.80 21.76 18.99
CA LEU A 171 8.74 20.91 20.18
C LEU A 171 10.14 20.42 20.65
N HIS A 172 11.09 21.35 20.83
CA HIS A 172 12.27 21.09 21.64
C HIS A 172 11.84 21.05 23.11
N ILE A 173 11.85 19.84 23.69
CA ILE A 173 11.56 19.64 25.11
C ILE A 173 12.79 20.08 25.93
N ASP A 174 12.93 21.40 26.10
CA ASP A 174 13.91 21.98 27.02
C ASP A 174 13.62 21.48 28.45
N PRO A 175 14.63 20.97 29.18
CA PRO A 175 14.38 20.21 30.40
C PRO A 175 13.92 21.11 31.55
N SER A 176 12.79 20.76 32.16
CA SER A 176 12.25 21.46 33.35
C SER A 176 13.19 21.38 34.56
N CYS A 177 13.16 22.40 35.41
CA CYS A 177 13.98 22.52 36.61
C CYS A 177 13.56 21.52 37.72
N PRO A 178 14.48 20.72 38.28
CA PRO A 178 14.14 19.67 39.26
C PRO A 178 13.77 20.20 40.66
N ILE A 179 13.78 21.52 40.88
CA ILE A 179 13.47 22.14 42.19
C ILE A 179 12.14 22.91 42.16
N CYS A 180 11.74 23.47 41.01
CA CYS A 180 10.58 24.36 40.92
C CYS A 180 9.80 24.26 39.60
N SER A 181 10.07 23.23 38.80
CA SER A 181 9.46 22.92 37.50
C SER A 181 9.58 23.99 36.39
N ALA A 182 10.05 25.20 36.70
CA ALA A 182 10.28 26.28 35.73
C ALA A 182 11.26 25.84 34.61
N PRO A 183 11.13 26.38 33.39
CA PRO A 183 12.03 26.07 32.28
C PRO A 183 13.49 26.44 32.61
N MET A 184 14.43 25.75 31.98
CA MET A 184 15.87 25.97 32.18
C MET A 184 16.50 26.57 30.94
N ALA A 185 17.43 27.50 31.14
CA ALA A 185 18.23 28.09 30.07
C ALA A 185 19.60 27.40 30.00
N LEU A 186 20.10 27.17 28.78
CA LEU A 186 21.41 26.57 28.55
C LEU A 186 22.52 27.61 28.77
N ARG A 187 23.31 27.43 29.84
CA ARG A 187 24.36 28.36 30.29
C ARG A 187 25.74 27.72 30.19
N THR A 188 26.78 28.53 30.04
CA THR A 188 28.19 28.07 30.06
C THR A 188 28.84 28.52 31.36
N ALA A 189 29.54 27.61 32.05
CA ALA A 189 30.23 27.92 33.30
C ALA A 189 31.43 28.87 33.04
N ARG A 190 31.46 30.03 33.72
CA ARG A 190 32.50 31.06 33.52
C ARG A 190 33.70 30.97 34.49
N ARG A 191 33.60 30.20 35.58
CA ARG A 191 34.64 30.04 36.62
C ARG A 191 34.57 28.65 37.27
N GLY A 192 35.64 28.22 37.93
CA GLY A 192 35.73 26.93 38.64
C GLY A 192 36.15 25.74 37.75
N PRO A 193 36.31 24.53 38.33
CA PRO A 193 36.91 23.35 37.67
C PRO A 193 36.07 22.73 36.53
N ARG A 194 34.96 23.36 36.14
CA ARG A 194 34.13 23.00 34.98
C ARG A 194 33.89 24.20 34.05
N ALA A 195 34.73 25.23 34.11
CA ALA A 195 34.66 26.37 33.19
C ALA A 195 34.67 25.92 31.72
N GLY A 196 33.90 26.60 30.87
CA GLY A 196 33.68 26.23 29.47
C GLY A 196 32.63 25.13 29.24
N SER A 197 32.25 24.34 30.26
CA SER A 197 31.17 23.36 30.11
C SER A 197 29.79 24.02 30.02
N ARG A 198 28.90 23.42 29.21
CA ARG A 198 27.49 23.81 29.09
C ARG A 198 26.64 23.03 30.10
N PHE A 199 25.68 23.69 30.73
CA PHE A 199 24.73 23.10 31.66
C PHE A 199 23.38 23.82 31.58
N TRP A 200 22.28 23.12 31.86
CA TRP A 200 20.98 23.73 32.01
C TRP A 200 20.88 24.36 33.40
N GLY A 201 20.58 25.65 33.49
CA GLY A 201 20.36 26.36 34.75
C GLY A 201 18.99 27.03 34.77
N CYS A 202 18.30 26.98 35.90
CA CYS A 202 16.96 27.55 36.04
C CYS A 202 16.86 29.01 35.52
N THR A 203 15.75 29.34 34.86
CA THR A 203 15.42 30.72 34.48
C THR A 203 15.23 31.61 35.69
N ARG A 204 14.64 31.10 36.78
CA ARG A 204 14.43 31.79 38.07
C ARG A 204 15.68 32.00 38.94
N TYR A 205 16.89 31.84 38.41
CA TYR A 205 18.12 32.22 39.11
C TYR A 205 18.17 33.75 39.29
N PRO A 206 18.51 34.30 40.48
CA PRO A 206 19.16 33.64 41.63
C PRO A 206 18.22 32.94 42.63
N GLY A 207 16.90 33.20 42.58
CA GLY A 207 15.92 32.65 43.53
C GLY A 207 15.78 31.12 43.48
N CYS A 208 16.03 30.50 42.32
CA CYS A 208 16.21 29.07 42.19
C CYS A 208 17.60 28.72 41.63
N LYS A 209 18.32 27.82 42.32
CA LYS A 209 19.67 27.37 41.97
C LYS A 209 19.71 26.00 41.27
N GLY A 210 18.56 25.48 40.82
CA GLY A 210 18.46 24.18 40.18
C GLY A 210 19.21 24.11 38.84
N VAL A 211 19.98 23.03 38.65
CA VAL A 211 20.82 22.77 37.46
C VAL A 211 20.64 21.33 36.97
N ARG A 212 20.84 21.10 35.66
CA ARG A 212 20.90 19.75 35.04
C ARG A 212 22.08 19.69 34.05
N PRO A 213 22.71 18.52 33.84
CA PRO A 213 23.74 18.35 32.81
C PRO A 213 23.15 18.63 31.42
N ALA A 214 23.91 19.31 30.55
CA ALA A 214 23.57 19.42 29.14
C ALA A 214 24.33 18.35 28.33
N PRO A 215 23.78 17.86 27.19
CA PRO A 215 24.48 16.92 26.34
C PRO A 215 25.80 17.54 25.82
N GLN A 216 26.89 16.79 25.95
CA GLN A 216 28.19 17.20 25.43
C GLN A 216 28.24 16.90 23.93
N SER A 217 28.50 17.91 23.10
CA SER A 217 28.72 17.71 21.67
C SER A 217 30.06 17.00 21.46
N ALA A 218 30.02 15.79 20.89
CA ALA A 218 31.22 15.03 20.59
C ALA A 218 32.17 15.84 19.68
N PRO A 219 33.49 15.85 19.96
CA PRO A 219 34.45 16.61 19.16
C PRO A 219 34.56 15.99 17.75
N ARG A 220 34.35 16.81 16.71
CA ARG A 220 34.62 16.40 15.32
C ARG A 220 36.11 16.05 15.18
N PRO A 221 36.49 14.88 14.65
CA PRO A 221 37.90 14.55 14.44
C PRO A 221 38.50 15.47 13.38
N ARG A 222 39.44 16.34 13.78
CA ARG A 222 40.27 17.12 12.85
C ARG A 222 41.34 16.20 12.26
N LEU A 223 41.17 15.80 11.00
CA LEU A 223 42.22 15.13 10.22
C LEU A 223 43.36 16.11 9.91
N SER A 224 44.39 16.13 10.75
CA SER A 224 45.65 16.84 10.48
C SER A 224 46.68 15.90 9.84
N ARG A 225 47.31 16.34 8.73
CA ARG A 225 48.38 15.63 8.01
C ARG A 225 49.71 15.57 8.81
N ALA A 226 49.72 15.02 10.03
CA ALA A 226 50.95 14.89 10.83
C ALA A 226 50.88 13.83 11.94
N ARG A 227 51.00 12.53 11.57
CA ARG A 227 51.84 11.55 12.30
C ARG A 227 51.95 10.23 11.53
N ARG A 228 53.15 9.98 11.00
CA ARG A 228 53.63 8.64 10.62
C ARG A 228 54.24 7.97 11.85
N PHE A 229 54.43 6.65 11.76
CA PHE A 229 55.20 5.78 12.65
C PHE A 229 54.66 5.50 14.06
N LEU A 230 54.94 4.26 14.51
CA LEU A 230 54.64 3.63 15.81
C LEU A 230 53.11 3.50 16.04
N ILE A 231 52.55 2.30 16.19
CA ILE A 231 53.05 1.15 16.97
C ILE A 231 53.15 -0.14 16.13
N SER A 232 54.19 -0.92 16.39
CA SER A 232 54.39 -2.29 15.90
C SER A 232 54.20 -3.29 17.04
N THR A 233 53.89 -4.54 16.71
CA THR A 233 54.11 -5.76 17.55
C THR A 233 53.64 -5.72 19.01
N VAL A 234 52.45 -6.25 19.27
CA VAL A 234 52.14 -7.38 20.19
C VAL A 234 50.60 -7.54 20.25
N GLY A 235 50.08 -8.79 20.23
CA GLY A 235 48.65 -9.07 20.44
C GLY A 235 47.90 -9.84 19.34
N ALA A 236 48.58 -10.53 18.42
CA ALA A 236 47.96 -11.15 17.24
C ALA A 236 47.22 -12.50 17.47
N THR A 237 47.24 -13.07 18.68
CA THR A 237 47.01 -14.53 18.86
C THR A 237 45.95 -14.94 19.89
N VAL A 238 45.18 -14.01 20.48
CA VAL A 238 44.14 -14.35 21.49
C VAL A 238 42.74 -13.85 21.11
N CYS A 239 42.61 -12.75 20.37
CA CYS A 239 41.29 -12.16 20.04
C CYS A 239 40.56 -12.78 18.84
N LEU A 240 41.13 -13.76 18.12
CA LEU A 240 40.42 -14.46 17.05
C LEU A 240 39.35 -15.43 17.58
N GLY A 241 39.51 -15.96 18.80
CA GLY A 241 38.65 -17.02 19.34
C GLY A 241 37.29 -16.58 19.90
N MET A 242 37.10 -15.30 20.25
CA MET A 242 35.87 -14.81 20.92
C MET A 242 35.05 -13.78 20.13
N ILE A 243 35.39 -13.51 18.87
CA ILE A 243 34.57 -12.66 17.98
C ILE A 243 33.69 -13.51 17.05
N PHE A 244 34.08 -14.76 16.74
CA PHE A 244 33.30 -15.68 15.91
C PHE A 244 32.02 -16.22 16.57
N GLY A 245 31.85 -16.10 17.90
CA GLY A 245 30.70 -16.62 18.64
C GLY A 245 29.47 -15.70 18.71
N ALA A 246 29.57 -14.44 18.26
CA ALA A 246 28.55 -13.41 18.50
C ALA A 246 28.06 -12.66 17.25
N ILE A 247 28.43 -13.13 16.05
CA ILE A 247 27.96 -12.58 14.75
C ILE A 247 27.26 -13.66 13.91
N GLN A 248 26.46 -14.51 14.57
CA GLN A 248 25.36 -15.23 13.94
C GLN A 248 24.06 -14.87 14.67
N LEU A 249 23.21 -14.06 14.02
CA LEU A 249 21.74 -13.98 14.15
C LEU A 249 21.16 -12.71 13.49
N ALA A 250 21.98 -11.70 13.18
CA ALA A 250 21.53 -10.47 12.53
C ALA A 250 21.74 -10.47 11.00
N SER A 251 20.66 -10.18 10.27
CA SER A 251 20.69 -9.60 8.92
C SER A 251 21.31 -10.42 7.76
N HIS A 252 21.11 -11.74 7.76
CA HIS A 252 21.16 -12.55 6.53
C HIS A 252 19.81 -13.19 6.19
N ILE A 253 18.77 -12.34 6.04
CA ILE A 253 17.72 -12.66 5.07
C ILE A 253 18.34 -12.44 3.69
N VAL A 254 18.99 -13.48 3.19
CA VAL A 254 19.20 -13.63 1.75
C VAL A 254 17.81 -13.73 1.15
N ILE A 255 17.36 -12.69 0.46
CA ILE A 255 16.22 -12.82 -0.45
C ILE A 255 16.73 -13.76 -1.55
N SER A 256 16.38 -15.04 -1.42
CA SER A 256 16.63 -16.00 -2.48
C SER A 256 15.80 -15.55 -3.67
N THR A 257 16.47 -14.95 -4.66
CA THR A 257 15.89 -14.67 -5.96
C THR A 257 15.63 -16.02 -6.62
N PHE A 258 14.50 -16.64 -6.28
CA PHE A 258 14.15 -17.97 -6.76
C PHE A 258 13.68 -17.85 -8.21
N THR A 259 14.64 -17.66 -9.11
CA THR A 259 14.51 -17.85 -10.55
C THR A 259 14.39 -19.34 -10.87
N GLY A 260 13.47 -20.02 -10.19
CA GLY A 260 12.95 -21.29 -10.65
C GLY A 260 12.20 -21.03 -11.97
N PRO A 261 12.25 -21.98 -12.92
CA PRO A 261 11.46 -21.83 -14.15
C PRO A 261 9.98 -21.73 -13.77
N MET A 262 9.31 -20.65 -14.19
CA MET A 262 7.84 -20.59 -14.14
C MET A 262 7.31 -21.62 -15.14
N THR A 263 7.08 -22.84 -14.65
CA THR A 263 6.49 -23.92 -15.43
C THR A 263 5.02 -23.61 -15.65
N SER A 264 4.72 -22.92 -16.76
CA SER A 264 3.35 -22.80 -17.25
C SER A 264 2.83 -24.20 -17.58
N GLN A 265 1.66 -24.51 -17.02
CA GLN A 265 0.90 -25.70 -17.40
C GLN A 265 -0.52 -25.25 -17.78
N GLU A 266 -1.00 -25.72 -18.92
CA GLU A 266 -2.42 -25.63 -19.25
C GLU A 266 -3.19 -26.54 -18.28
N GLN A 267 -4.08 -25.97 -17.49
CA GLN A 267 -4.99 -26.72 -16.64
C GLN A 267 -6.20 -27.13 -17.49
N PRO A 268 -6.38 -28.43 -17.82
CA PRO A 268 -7.57 -28.85 -18.55
C PRO A 268 -8.80 -28.59 -17.68
N VAL A 269 -9.78 -27.86 -18.26
CA VAL A 269 -11.06 -27.60 -17.60
C VAL A 269 -11.78 -28.92 -17.36
N ALA A 270 -11.96 -29.29 -16.09
CA ALA A 270 -12.55 -30.56 -15.69
C ALA A 270 -14.07 -30.57 -15.87
N ALA A 271 -14.70 -29.40 -15.75
CA ALA A 271 -16.11 -29.16 -16.08
C ALA A 271 -16.34 -27.65 -16.27
N ALA A 272 -17.39 -27.30 -17.03
CA ALA A 272 -17.94 -25.95 -17.14
C ALA A 272 -19.46 -26.01 -16.97
N GLY A 273 -20.04 -25.02 -16.30
CA GLY A 273 -21.47 -24.80 -16.21
C GLY A 273 -21.84 -23.37 -16.60
N SER A 274 -23.04 -23.16 -17.14
CA SER A 274 -23.59 -21.82 -17.39
C SER A 274 -24.25 -21.28 -16.12
N PHE A 275 -24.03 -20.00 -15.84
CA PHE A 275 -24.52 -19.24 -14.69
C PHE A 275 -25.23 -17.96 -15.19
N GLY A 276 -25.77 -17.13 -14.29
CA GLY A 276 -26.35 -15.83 -14.66
C GLY A 276 -25.35 -14.86 -15.30
N GLU A 277 -25.85 -13.76 -15.86
CA GLU A 277 -25.04 -12.87 -16.73
C GLU A 277 -23.91 -12.16 -15.97
N LYS A 278 -22.71 -12.26 -16.56
CA LYS A 278 -21.44 -11.74 -16.04
C LYS A 278 -21.18 -12.19 -14.59
N PRO A 279 -20.89 -13.50 -14.37
CA PRO A 279 -20.43 -14.00 -13.09
C PRO A 279 -19.07 -13.39 -12.78
N VAL A 280 -19.02 -12.48 -11.82
CA VAL A 280 -17.77 -11.81 -11.42
C VAL A 280 -17.07 -12.52 -10.28
N ASP A 281 -17.82 -13.20 -9.42
CA ASP A 281 -17.28 -13.89 -8.25
C ASP A 281 -17.99 -15.21 -7.93
N VAL A 282 -17.34 -16.10 -7.17
CA VAL A 282 -17.85 -17.41 -6.78
C VAL A 282 -17.39 -17.83 -5.38
N ALA A 283 -18.32 -18.37 -4.58
CA ALA A 283 -18.07 -19.00 -3.28
C ALA A 283 -18.43 -20.48 -3.29
N TYR A 284 -17.73 -21.28 -2.48
CA TYR A 284 -18.00 -22.71 -2.27
C TYR A 284 -18.47 -22.99 -0.83
N ASP A 285 -19.62 -23.64 -0.70
CA ASP A 285 -20.14 -24.19 0.56
C ASP A 285 -19.83 -25.68 0.66
N ALA A 286 -18.90 -26.04 1.54
CA ALA A 286 -18.47 -27.41 1.76
C ALA A 286 -19.54 -28.29 2.43
N SER A 287 -20.51 -27.70 3.14
CA SER A 287 -21.58 -28.43 3.82
C SER A 287 -22.71 -28.82 2.88
N ALA A 288 -23.20 -27.88 2.07
CA ALA A 288 -24.23 -28.13 1.07
C ALA A 288 -23.66 -28.75 -0.23
N LYS A 289 -22.33 -28.68 -0.41
CA LYS A 289 -21.62 -28.98 -1.67
C LYS A 289 -22.12 -28.11 -2.83
N GLN A 290 -22.41 -26.85 -2.55
CA GLN A 290 -22.96 -25.88 -3.50
C GLN A 290 -21.95 -24.79 -3.85
N LEU A 291 -22.11 -24.24 -5.04
CA LEU A 291 -21.47 -23.00 -5.48
C LEU A 291 -22.51 -21.88 -5.48
N TYR A 292 -22.05 -20.67 -5.16
CA TYR A 292 -22.82 -19.44 -5.26
C TYR A 292 -22.01 -18.48 -6.12
N SER A 293 -22.54 -18.00 -7.24
CA SER A 293 -21.84 -17.02 -8.09
C SER A 293 -22.58 -15.70 -8.15
N ALA A 294 -21.86 -14.59 -7.99
CA ALA A 294 -22.39 -13.23 -8.03
C ALA A 294 -22.42 -12.72 -9.48
N ASN A 295 -23.62 -12.48 -10.00
CA ASN A 295 -23.86 -12.15 -11.41
C ASN A 295 -24.17 -10.66 -11.55
N THR A 296 -23.15 -9.86 -11.90
CA THR A 296 -23.24 -8.39 -11.85
C THR A 296 -24.18 -7.79 -12.91
N ALA A 297 -24.40 -8.47 -14.04
CA ALA A 297 -25.25 -7.96 -15.11
C ALA A 297 -26.74 -8.29 -14.88
N SER A 298 -27.06 -9.55 -14.56
CA SER A 298 -28.43 -9.98 -14.26
C SER A 298 -28.94 -9.57 -12.88
N GLY A 299 -28.04 -9.26 -11.93
CA GLY A 299 -28.42 -8.77 -10.60
C GLY A 299 -28.73 -9.88 -9.57
N ASP A 300 -28.27 -11.11 -9.82
CA ASP A 300 -28.62 -12.28 -9.00
C ASP A 300 -27.40 -12.99 -8.40
N VAL A 301 -27.69 -13.96 -7.51
CA VAL A 301 -26.75 -15.03 -7.15
C VAL A 301 -27.29 -16.37 -7.64
N THR A 302 -26.59 -16.97 -8.59
CA THR A 302 -26.89 -18.35 -9.04
C THR A 302 -26.33 -19.35 -8.03
N VAL A 303 -27.18 -20.26 -7.57
CA VAL A 303 -26.81 -21.41 -6.74
C VAL A 303 -26.69 -22.65 -7.62
N ALA A 304 -25.57 -23.37 -7.56
CA ALA A 304 -25.30 -24.55 -8.38
C ALA A 304 -24.73 -25.73 -7.57
N ASP A 305 -24.84 -26.95 -8.08
CA ASP A 305 -24.18 -28.12 -7.50
C ASP A 305 -22.67 -28.11 -7.83
N ALA A 306 -21.81 -28.20 -6.82
CA ALA A 306 -20.37 -28.05 -6.96
C ALA A 306 -19.64 -29.29 -7.57
N THR A 307 -20.38 -30.32 -7.98
CA THR A 307 -19.82 -31.53 -8.63
C THR A 307 -20.17 -31.61 -10.11
N THR A 308 -21.36 -31.12 -10.50
CA THR A 308 -21.89 -31.11 -11.86
C THR A 308 -21.89 -29.72 -12.51
N LEU A 309 -21.65 -28.66 -11.72
CA LEU A 309 -21.73 -27.24 -12.11
C LEU A 309 -23.08 -26.81 -12.68
N LYS A 310 -24.16 -27.57 -12.41
CA LYS A 310 -25.51 -27.25 -12.87
C LYS A 310 -26.19 -26.28 -11.89
N PRO A 311 -26.79 -25.18 -12.36
CA PRO A 311 -27.69 -24.36 -11.55
C PRO A 311 -28.82 -25.20 -10.94
N ILE A 312 -29.10 -24.91 -9.66
CA ILE A 312 -30.19 -25.49 -8.86
C ILE A 312 -31.31 -24.46 -8.72
N ARG A 313 -30.95 -23.20 -8.43
CA ARG A 313 -31.88 -22.08 -8.21
C ARG A 313 -31.14 -20.75 -8.32
N THR A 314 -31.90 -19.68 -8.52
CA THR A 314 -31.42 -18.29 -8.48
C THR A 314 -31.84 -17.62 -7.16
N ILE A 315 -31.10 -16.59 -6.74
CA ILE A 315 -31.43 -15.70 -5.62
C ILE A 315 -31.40 -14.26 -6.15
N ASP A 316 -32.55 -13.60 -6.19
CA ASP A 316 -32.63 -12.20 -6.62
C ASP A 316 -31.96 -11.29 -5.58
N VAL A 317 -31.07 -10.40 -6.02
CA VAL A 317 -30.40 -9.41 -5.16
C VAL A 317 -30.86 -8.01 -5.58
N PRO A 318 -31.39 -7.15 -4.68
CA PRO A 318 -31.95 -5.83 -5.07
C PRO A 318 -30.93 -4.76 -5.53
N GLY A 319 -29.83 -5.14 -6.16
CA GLY A 319 -28.74 -4.25 -6.57
C GLY A 319 -27.74 -4.95 -7.48
N LYS A 320 -26.46 -4.58 -7.42
CA LYS A 320 -25.42 -5.19 -8.27
C LYS A 320 -24.46 -6.04 -7.43
N PRO A 321 -24.64 -7.39 -7.39
CA PRO A 321 -23.77 -8.25 -6.62
C PRO A 321 -22.38 -8.29 -7.27
N VAL A 322 -21.34 -7.97 -6.48
CA VAL A 322 -19.94 -7.90 -6.95
C VAL A 322 -19.01 -8.93 -6.30
N ALA A 323 -19.37 -9.44 -5.12
CA ALA A 323 -18.65 -10.52 -4.43
C ALA A 323 -19.59 -11.29 -3.49
N VAL A 324 -19.26 -12.54 -3.18
CA VAL A 324 -20.08 -13.46 -2.39
C VAL A 324 -19.22 -14.36 -1.49
N ALA A 325 -19.67 -14.60 -0.25
CA ALA A 325 -19.07 -15.59 0.66
C ALA A 325 -20.15 -16.39 1.40
N ALA A 326 -19.90 -17.67 1.65
CA ALA A 326 -20.85 -18.60 2.27
C ALA A 326 -20.36 -19.12 3.64
N ASP A 327 -21.08 -18.78 4.71
CA ASP A 327 -20.90 -19.40 6.04
C ASP A 327 -21.67 -20.73 6.09
N SER A 328 -21.03 -21.79 5.59
CA SER A 328 -21.50 -23.18 5.64
C SER A 328 -22.03 -23.59 7.02
N ALA A 329 -21.43 -23.11 8.11
CA ALA A 329 -21.78 -23.54 9.47
C ALA A 329 -23.06 -22.86 10.01
N ARG A 330 -23.54 -21.80 9.34
CA ARG A 330 -24.76 -21.07 9.72
C ARG A 330 -25.79 -20.96 8.60
N HIS A 331 -25.47 -21.49 7.42
CA HIS A 331 -26.23 -21.35 6.18
C HIS A 331 -26.54 -19.89 5.85
N LEU A 332 -25.52 -19.02 5.90
CA LEU A 332 -25.64 -17.61 5.53
C LEU A 332 -24.76 -17.29 4.31
N LEU A 333 -25.29 -16.48 3.40
CA LEU A 333 -24.54 -15.83 2.34
C LEU A 333 -24.34 -14.35 2.68
N PHE A 334 -23.16 -13.84 2.37
CA PHE A 334 -22.80 -12.44 2.42
C PHE A 334 -22.55 -11.98 1.00
N VAL A 335 -23.36 -11.05 0.48
CA VAL A 335 -23.30 -10.60 -0.92
C VAL A 335 -23.05 -9.11 -0.98
N ALA A 336 -21.89 -8.70 -1.51
CA ALA A 336 -21.50 -7.30 -1.64
C ALA A 336 -22.29 -6.61 -2.76
N ASP A 337 -22.86 -5.44 -2.46
CA ASP A 337 -23.48 -4.54 -3.43
C ASP A 337 -22.58 -3.32 -3.63
N GLY A 338 -21.84 -3.34 -4.74
CA GLY A 338 -20.89 -2.29 -5.09
C GLY A 338 -21.55 -0.93 -5.40
N GLY A 339 -22.83 -0.93 -5.77
CA GLY A 339 -23.59 0.29 -6.03
C GLY A 339 -24.14 0.91 -4.75
N ALA A 340 -24.72 0.08 -3.87
CA ALA A 340 -25.40 0.54 -2.66
C ALA A 340 -24.52 0.64 -1.40
N LYS A 341 -23.20 0.42 -1.50
CA LYS A 341 -22.23 0.47 -0.38
C LYS A 341 -22.67 -0.35 0.84
N LYS A 342 -23.01 -1.62 0.60
CA LYS A 342 -23.51 -2.52 1.64
C LYS A 342 -23.26 -3.98 1.28
N VAL A 343 -23.40 -4.85 2.26
CA VAL A 343 -23.47 -6.30 2.10
C VAL A 343 -24.86 -6.76 2.50
N TYR A 344 -25.52 -7.55 1.65
CA TYR A 344 -26.75 -8.27 2.02
C TYR A 344 -26.38 -9.55 2.78
N VAL A 345 -27.13 -9.85 3.84
CA VAL A 345 -27.04 -11.12 4.57
C VAL A 345 -28.28 -11.94 4.19
N ILE A 346 -28.08 -13.10 3.58
CA ILE A 346 -29.13 -13.95 3.01
C ILE A 346 -29.07 -15.33 3.65
N ASP A 347 -30.23 -15.95 3.91
CA ASP A 347 -30.30 -17.35 4.33
C ASP A 347 -30.08 -18.27 3.11
N ALA A 348 -29.03 -19.07 3.14
CA ALA A 348 -28.61 -19.92 2.03
C ALA A 348 -29.63 -21.01 1.67
N ARG A 349 -30.54 -21.36 2.60
CA ARG A 349 -31.52 -22.46 2.43
C ARG A 349 -32.73 -22.03 1.60
N ASN A 350 -33.22 -20.81 1.79
CA ASN A 350 -34.40 -20.28 1.10
C ASN A 350 -34.11 -19.09 0.17
N GLY A 351 -32.95 -18.42 0.31
CA GLY A 351 -32.57 -17.25 -0.49
C GLY A 351 -33.14 -15.91 0.00
N HIS A 352 -33.84 -15.87 1.13
CA HIS A 352 -34.38 -14.61 1.65
C HIS A 352 -33.30 -13.77 2.33
N ALA A 353 -33.30 -12.47 2.05
CA ALA A 353 -32.47 -11.49 2.76
C ALA A 353 -32.93 -11.37 4.22
N VAL A 354 -32.07 -11.78 5.16
CA VAL A 354 -32.31 -11.72 6.60
C VAL A 354 -31.76 -10.45 7.25
N GLY A 355 -30.95 -9.65 6.53
CA GLY A 355 -30.47 -8.35 6.97
C GLY A 355 -29.47 -7.69 6.00
N THR A 356 -28.91 -6.55 6.38
CA THR A 356 -27.87 -5.83 5.63
C THR A 356 -26.78 -5.28 6.57
N MET A 357 -25.63 -4.93 6.00
CA MET A 357 -24.44 -4.43 6.70
C MET A 357 -23.84 -3.29 5.87
N MET A 358 -23.83 -2.05 6.37
CA MET A 358 -23.38 -0.88 5.59
C MET A 358 -21.85 -0.70 5.62
N THR A 359 -21.24 -0.49 4.46
CA THR A 359 -19.81 -0.15 4.30
C THR A 359 -19.62 1.36 4.19
N THR A 360 -18.42 1.88 4.48
CA THR A 360 -18.10 3.31 4.28
C THR A 360 -17.82 3.63 2.82
N ALA A 361 -17.24 2.68 2.08
CA ALA A 361 -16.87 2.82 0.67
C ALA A 361 -17.48 1.68 -0.17
N LYS A 362 -17.27 1.71 -1.49
CA LYS A 362 -17.76 0.66 -2.40
C LYS A 362 -17.06 -0.65 -2.09
N PRO A 363 -17.75 -1.74 -1.71
CA PRO A 363 -17.11 -3.04 -1.59
C PRO A 363 -16.64 -3.52 -2.97
N THR A 364 -15.47 -4.15 -2.99
CA THR A 364 -14.92 -4.85 -4.17
C THR A 364 -15.00 -6.35 -3.95
N ASP A 365 -14.48 -6.84 -2.83
CA ASP A 365 -14.42 -8.26 -2.46
C ASP A 365 -14.65 -8.46 -0.95
N LEU A 366 -15.03 -9.67 -0.53
CA LEU A 366 -15.26 -10.03 0.87
C LEU A 366 -14.92 -11.48 1.22
N ALA A 367 -14.48 -11.70 2.46
CA ALA A 367 -14.16 -13.02 2.98
C ALA A 367 -14.53 -13.16 4.46
N ILE A 368 -14.79 -14.39 4.91
CA ILE A 368 -15.27 -14.67 6.27
C ILE A 368 -14.29 -15.50 7.11
N ASP A 369 -14.30 -15.25 8.42
CA ASP A 369 -13.88 -16.21 9.44
C ASP A 369 -15.15 -16.75 10.14
N PRO A 370 -15.65 -17.94 9.75
CA PRO A 370 -16.84 -18.55 10.36
C PRO A 370 -16.65 -18.86 11.84
N SER A 371 -15.41 -19.16 12.26
CA SER A 371 -15.11 -19.54 13.64
C SER A 371 -15.15 -18.33 14.59
N ARG A 372 -14.77 -17.15 14.10
CA ARG A 372 -14.79 -15.88 14.86
C ARG A 372 -16.00 -14.99 14.57
N GLN A 373 -16.94 -15.47 13.76
CA GLN A 373 -18.12 -14.71 13.31
C GLN A 373 -17.74 -13.36 12.72
N ARG A 374 -16.73 -13.34 11.84
CA ARG A 374 -16.24 -12.11 11.20
C ARG A 374 -16.39 -12.15 9.69
N LEU A 375 -16.84 -11.03 9.14
CA LEU A 375 -16.77 -10.69 7.73
C LEU A 375 -15.71 -9.60 7.58
N TYR A 376 -14.82 -9.75 6.61
CA TYR A 376 -13.89 -8.73 6.16
C TYR A 376 -14.31 -8.31 4.75
N VAL A 377 -14.34 -7.01 4.49
CA VAL A 377 -14.76 -6.43 3.21
C VAL A 377 -13.69 -5.45 2.77
N VAL A 378 -13.14 -5.61 1.57
CA VAL A 378 -12.21 -4.65 0.99
C VAL A 378 -12.92 -3.67 0.08
N SER A 379 -12.45 -2.43 0.08
CA SER A 379 -12.86 -1.38 -0.83
C SER A 379 -11.64 -0.85 -1.56
N GLU A 380 -11.58 -1.14 -2.86
CA GLU A 380 -10.46 -0.73 -3.71
C GLU A 380 -10.37 0.80 -3.81
N THR A 381 -11.50 1.46 -4.11
CA THR A 381 -11.59 2.93 -4.19
C THR A 381 -11.57 3.60 -2.81
N GLY A 382 -11.99 2.88 -1.77
CA GLY A 382 -11.85 3.31 -0.38
C GLY A 382 -10.46 3.07 0.22
N GLY A 383 -9.52 2.47 -0.52
CA GLY A 383 -8.16 2.18 -0.05
C GLY A 383 -8.10 1.42 1.28
N SER A 384 -9.09 0.57 1.59
CA SER A 384 -9.29 0.08 2.96
C SER A 384 -9.94 -1.29 3.06
N VAL A 385 -9.82 -1.86 4.26
CA VAL A 385 -10.52 -3.07 4.71
C VAL A 385 -11.38 -2.75 5.93
N GLU A 386 -12.64 -3.16 5.89
CA GLU A 386 -13.59 -3.10 7.00
C GLU A 386 -13.79 -4.50 7.60
N SER A 387 -14.06 -4.57 8.91
CA SER A 387 -14.41 -5.81 9.61
C SER A 387 -15.75 -5.65 10.33
N PHE A 388 -16.54 -6.71 10.32
CA PHE A 388 -17.88 -6.76 10.90
C PHE A 388 -18.10 -8.07 11.67
N ASN A 389 -19.01 -8.05 12.64
CA ASN A 389 -19.53 -9.26 13.29
C ASN A 389 -20.70 -9.81 12.47
N THR A 390 -20.69 -11.10 12.11
CA THR A 390 -21.73 -11.71 11.25
C THR A 390 -23.03 -12.04 11.98
N ALA A 391 -22.99 -12.24 13.30
CA ALA A 391 -24.16 -12.53 14.13
C ALA A 391 -24.93 -11.26 14.50
N THR A 392 -24.24 -10.22 14.97
CA THR A 392 -24.86 -8.92 15.33
C THR A 392 -24.97 -7.96 14.15
N ARG A 393 -24.29 -8.25 13.03
CA ARG A 393 -24.25 -7.44 11.79
C ARG A 393 -23.64 -6.05 11.94
N THR A 394 -22.98 -5.79 13.08
CA THR A 394 -22.34 -4.51 13.41
C THR A 394 -20.92 -4.43 12.86
N ARG A 395 -20.50 -3.24 12.37
CA ARG A 395 -19.09 -2.98 12.05
C ARG A 395 -18.24 -2.97 13.32
N LEU A 396 -17.10 -3.65 13.28
CA LEU A 396 -16.12 -3.76 14.37
C LEU A 396 -14.98 -2.75 14.24
N GLY A 397 -14.61 -2.37 13.00
CA GLY A 397 -13.56 -1.39 12.73
C GLY A 397 -13.02 -1.50 11.31
N SER A 398 -12.20 -0.53 10.92
CA SER A 398 -11.59 -0.45 9.58
C SER A 398 -10.10 -0.10 9.65
N ARG A 399 -9.36 -0.39 8.56
CA ARG A 399 -7.96 -0.01 8.36
C ARG A 399 -7.72 0.38 6.91
N THR A 400 -6.93 1.43 6.69
CA THR A 400 -6.37 1.76 5.37
C THR A 400 -5.35 0.68 4.97
N VAL A 401 -5.35 0.30 3.70
CA VAL A 401 -4.41 -0.63 3.08
C VAL A 401 -3.57 0.14 2.05
N SER A 402 -2.27 -0.13 1.99
CA SER A 402 -1.37 0.56 1.05
C SER A 402 -1.55 0.02 -0.37
N GLY A 403 -2.00 0.88 -1.29
CA GLY A 403 -2.29 0.54 -2.69
C GLY A 403 -3.81 0.48 -2.95
N ARG A 404 -4.20 -0.24 -3.99
CA ARG A 404 -5.61 -0.50 -4.36
C ARG A 404 -5.96 -1.93 -3.91
N PRO A 405 -6.62 -2.16 -2.76
CA PRO A 405 -6.96 -3.50 -2.30
C PRO A 405 -8.11 -4.07 -3.14
N SER A 406 -7.79 -5.00 -4.05
CA SER A 406 -8.77 -5.63 -4.94
C SER A 406 -9.46 -6.83 -4.28
N ALA A 407 -8.68 -7.72 -3.65
CA ALA A 407 -9.16 -9.00 -3.16
C ALA A 407 -8.69 -9.35 -1.74
N VAL A 408 -9.45 -10.21 -1.05
CA VAL A 408 -9.25 -10.62 0.35
C VAL A 408 -9.54 -12.10 0.57
N ALA A 409 -8.63 -12.80 1.27
CA ALA A 409 -8.81 -14.19 1.69
C ALA A 409 -8.58 -14.34 3.20
N VAL A 410 -9.16 -15.38 3.78
CA VAL A 410 -9.03 -15.73 5.20
C VAL A 410 -8.47 -17.14 5.34
N ASP A 411 -7.41 -17.28 6.12
CA ASP A 411 -7.04 -18.55 6.73
C ASP A 411 -7.78 -18.68 8.07
N PRO A 412 -8.75 -19.58 8.23
CA PRO A 412 -9.56 -19.66 9.45
C PRO A 412 -8.82 -20.28 10.65
N THR A 413 -7.52 -20.63 10.56
CA THR A 413 -6.95 -21.67 11.45
C THR A 413 -6.15 -21.28 12.72
N SER A 414 -5.21 -20.33 12.88
CA SER A 414 -4.63 -19.20 12.13
C SER A 414 -5.35 -17.86 12.23
N HIS A 415 -6.54 -17.71 11.62
CA HIS A 415 -7.33 -16.46 11.60
C HIS A 415 -6.56 -15.26 11.02
N ARG A 416 -5.80 -15.49 9.96
CA ARG A 416 -5.04 -14.47 9.22
C ARG A 416 -5.86 -13.99 8.03
N VAL A 417 -5.88 -12.68 7.82
CA VAL A 417 -6.52 -12.04 6.66
C VAL A 417 -5.43 -11.66 5.68
N TYR A 418 -5.53 -12.13 4.45
CA TYR A 418 -4.62 -11.85 3.35
C TYR A 418 -5.31 -10.86 2.42
N ILE A 419 -4.66 -9.75 2.10
CA ILE A 419 -5.24 -8.68 1.27
C ILE A 419 -4.30 -8.43 0.09
N ALA A 420 -4.78 -8.67 -1.13
CA ALA A 420 -4.09 -8.32 -2.36
C ALA A 420 -4.31 -6.84 -2.65
N ALA A 421 -3.24 -6.04 -2.57
CA ALA A 421 -3.18 -4.68 -3.07
C ALA A 421 -2.06 -4.58 -4.11
N THR A 422 -1.11 -3.64 -3.99
CA THR A 422 0.13 -3.70 -4.81
C THR A 422 0.96 -4.95 -4.47
N LEU A 423 0.95 -5.37 -3.21
CA LEU A 423 1.54 -6.60 -2.68
C LEU A 423 0.48 -7.35 -1.85
N ILE A 424 0.68 -8.64 -1.60
CA ILE A 424 -0.19 -9.35 -0.63
C ILE A 424 0.27 -9.00 0.80
N THR A 425 -0.61 -8.37 1.57
CA THR A 425 -0.38 -8.00 2.96
C THR A 425 -1.13 -8.95 3.90
N VAL A 426 -0.51 -9.33 5.02
CA VAL A 426 -1.06 -10.29 5.98
C VAL A 426 -1.41 -9.57 7.29
N HIS A 427 -2.66 -9.67 7.71
CA HIS A 427 -3.26 -8.93 8.80
C HIS A 427 -3.86 -9.86 9.86
N SER A 428 -3.93 -9.40 11.12
CA SER A 428 -4.62 -10.12 12.20
C SER A 428 -6.13 -9.98 12.05
N GLY A 429 -6.87 -11.09 11.91
CA GLY A 429 -8.34 -11.05 11.84
C GLY A 429 -9.01 -10.45 13.07
N ALA A 430 -8.32 -10.41 14.22
CA ALA A 430 -8.84 -9.80 15.45
C ALA A 430 -8.85 -8.25 15.41
N THR A 431 -7.87 -7.61 14.76
CA THR A 431 -7.61 -6.16 14.87
C THR A 431 -7.36 -5.44 13.54
N LEU A 432 -7.30 -6.19 12.43
CA LEU A 432 -6.85 -5.73 11.11
C LEU A 432 -5.43 -5.09 11.10
N ASN A 433 -4.65 -5.23 12.17
CA ASN A 433 -3.26 -4.75 12.19
C ASN A 433 -2.42 -5.60 11.22
N ARG A 434 -1.62 -4.96 10.35
CA ARG A 434 -0.68 -5.63 9.45
C ARG A 434 0.42 -6.32 10.27
N ILE A 435 0.65 -7.60 9.98
CA ILE A 435 1.68 -8.46 10.60
C ILE A 435 2.94 -8.43 9.73
N HIS A 436 2.78 -8.71 8.43
CA HIS A 436 3.87 -8.72 7.45
C HIS A 436 3.31 -8.56 6.02
N THR A 437 4.19 -8.57 5.03
CA THR A 437 3.87 -8.58 3.59
C THR A 437 4.52 -9.81 2.99
N LEU A 438 3.84 -10.51 2.07
CA LEU A 438 4.42 -11.63 1.33
C LEU A 438 5.29 -11.12 0.16
N PRO A 439 6.36 -11.83 -0.22
CA PRO A 439 7.22 -11.47 -1.36
C PRO A 439 6.58 -11.85 -2.71
N VAL A 440 5.32 -11.46 -2.93
CA VAL A 440 4.54 -11.72 -4.15
C VAL A 440 3.64 -10.52 -4.45
N LEU A 441 3.51 -10.17 -5.73
CA LEU A 441 2.66 -9.08 -6.20
C LEU A 441 1.20 -9.39 -5.89
N GLY A 442 0.46 -8.38 -5.42
CA GLY A 442 -0.99 -8.50 -5.17
C GLY A 442 -1.72 -8.50 -6.52
N GLY A 443 -2.11 -7.32 -7.01
CA GLY A 443 -2.45 -7.06 -8.42
C GLY A 443 -3.26 -8.16 -9.09
N ALA A 444 -4.30 -8.63 -8.41
CA ALA A 444 -5.05 -9.83 -8.76
C ALA A 444 -6.53 -9.51 -8.69
N ASP A 445 -7.28 -10.13 -9.61
CA ASP A 445 -8.71 -9.94 -9.78
C ASP A 445 -9.48 -10.62 -8.63
N ALA A 446 -8.96 -11.74 -8.12
CA ALA A 446 -9.40 -12.41 -6.89
C ALA A 446 -8.27 -13.14 -6.17
N LEU A 447 -8.52 -13.50 -4.91
CA LEU A 447 -7.56 -14.11 -3.99
C LEU A 447 -8.26 -15.21 -3.18
N ALA A 448 -7.71 -16.43 -3.20
CA ALA A 448 -8.24 -17.54 -2.41
C ALA A 448 -7.14 -18.36 -1.73
N LEU A 449 -7.54 -19.23 -0.81
CA LEU A 449 -6.63 -20.04 0.01
C LEU A 449 -7.08 -21.50 0.05
N ASP A 450 -6.14 -22.42 -0.13
CA ASP A 450 -6.25 -23.80 0.34
C ASP A 450 -5.54 -23.90 1.72
N PRO A 451 -6.29 -23.87 2.85
CA PRO A 451 -5.70 -24.01 4.17
C PRO A 451 -5.17 -25.42 4.44
N GLY A 452 -5.64 -26.45 3.73
CA GLY A 452 -5.14 -27.82 3.86
C GLY A 452 -3.78 -28.03 3.22
N LYS A 453 -3.43 -27.23 2.20
CA LYS A 453 -2.10 -27.20 1.57
C LYS A 453 -1.21 -26.04 2.01
N HIS A 454 -1.74 -25.09 2.77
CA HIS A 454 -1.12 -23.79 3.02
C HIS A 454 -0.69 -23.08 1.72
N ARG A 455 -1.59 -23.05 0.71
CA ARG A 455 -1.34 -22.40 -0.59
C ARG A 455 -2.34 -21.27 -0.82
N ILE A 456 -1.84 -20.15 -1.30
CA ILE A 456 -2.63 -19.06 -1.88
C ILE A 456 -2.78 -19.30 -3.38
N TYR A 457 -3.93 -18.92 -3.91
CA TYR A 457 -4.20 -18.86 -5.34
C TYR A 457 -4.71 -17.46 -5.71
N LEU A 458 -4.22 -16.91 -6.82
CA LEU A 458 -4.55 -15.58 -7.33
C LEU A 458 -5.05 -15.70 -8.77
N THR A 459 -6.10 -15.00 -9.15
CA THR A 459 -6.44 -14.78 -10.57
C THR A 459 -5.80 -13.47 -11.05
N ARG A 460 -5.18 -13.48 -12.22
CA ARG A 460 -4.59 -12.30 -12.84
C ARG A 460 -4.66 -12.43 -14.36
N HIS A 461 -5.52 -11.63 -14.99
CA HIS A 461 -5.85 -11.78 -16.41
C HIS A 461 -6.16 -13.27 -16.72
N SER A 462 -5.66 -13.83 -17.82
CA SER A 462 -5.89 -15.23 -18.21
C SER A 462 -5.06 -16.28 -17.45
N THR A 463 -4.65 -16.02 -16.20
CA THR A 463 -3.78 -16.94 -15.44
C THR A 463 -4.18 -17.08 -13.98
N VAL A 464 -3.86 -18.25 -13.41
CA VAL A 464 -3.93 -18.53 -11.97
C VAL A 464 -2.52 -18.72 -11.42
N GLU A 465 -2.11 -17.87 -10.48
CA GLU A 465 -0.81 -17.99 -9.79
C GLU A 465 -1.01 -18.71 -8.44
N GLU A 466 -0.29 -19.81 -8.23
CA GLU A 466 -0.20 -20.53 -6.96
C GLU A 466 1.02 -20.02 -6.17
N TYR A 467 0.85 -19.76 -4.86
CA TYR A 467 1.93 -19.41 -3.94
C TYR A 467 1.90 -20.27 -2.68
N SER A 468 2.97 -21.01 -2.43
CA SER A 468 3.15 -21.82 -1.23
C SER A 468 3.56 -20.97 -0.02
N LEU A 469 2.74 -20.93 1.04
CA LEU A 469 3.07 -20.21 2.28
C LEU A 469 4.21 -20.90 3.06
N THR A 470 4.44 -22.19 2.84
CA THR A 470 5.43 -23.00 3.56
C THR A 470 6.79 -23.04 2.88
N THR A 471 6.83 -23.03 1.54
CA THR A 471 8.08 -23.15 0.76
C THR A 471 8.39 -21.90 -0.08
N HIS A 472 7.50 -20.91 -0.11
CA HIS A 472 7.59 -19.68 -0.92
C HIS A 472 7.70 -19.91 -2.44
N ALA A 473 7.53 -21.15 -2.90
CA ALA A 473 7.51 -21.50 -4.31
C ALA A 473 6.24 -20.98 -5.00
N THR A 474 6.40 -20.47 -6.22
CA THR A 474 5.34 -20.07 -7.13
C THR A 474 5.10 -21.11 -8.23
N ARG A 475 3.87 -21.18 -8.74
CA ARG A 475 3.52 -21.80 -10.03
C ARG A 475 2.50 -20.94 -10.76
N GLN A 476 2.37 -21.13 -12.07
CA GLN A 476 1.37 -20.43 -12.87
C GLN A 476 0.64 -21.42 -13.79
N PHE A 477 -0.67 -21.35 -13.80
CA PHE A 477 -1.54 -22.11 -14.69
C PHE A 477 -2.18 -21.15 -15.70
N THR A 478 -2.12 -21.50 -16.98
CA THR A 478 -2.81 -20.72 -18.02
C THR A 478 -4.27 -21.17 -18.08
N VAL A 479 -5.19 -20.21 -18.13
CA VAL A 479 -6.61 -20.41 -18.38
C VAL A 479 -6.94 -19.78 -19.73
N THR A 480 -7.86 -20.35 -20.50
CA THR A 480 -8.18 -19.89 -21.87
C THR A 480 -8.92 -18.55 -21.93
N ASP A 481 -9.29 -18.00 -20.78
CA ASP A 481 -10.10 -16.81 -20.59
C ASP A 481 -9.59 -16.07 -19.34
N ALA A 482 -9.98 -14.81 -19.15
CA ALA A 482 -9.71 -14.07 -17.92
C ALA A 482 -10.75 -14.40 -16.83
N PRO A 483 -10.43 -15.22 -15.81
CA PRO A 483 -11.27 -15.37 -14.64
C PRO A 483 -11.39 -14.08 -13.81
N GLY A 484 -12.55 -13.92 -13.18
CA GLY A 484 -12.74 -13.01 -12.05
C GLY A 484 -12.46 -13.75 -10.73
N GLY A 485 -13.51 -13.97 -9.95
CA GLY A 485 -13.49 -14.68 -8.67
C GLY A 485 -13.08 -16.14 -8.71
N LEU A 486 -12.71 -16.63 -7.53
CA LEU A 486 -12.04 -17.90 -7.32
C LEU A 486 -12.47 -18.52 -5.98
N ALA A 487 -13.12 -19.68 -6.04
CA ALA A 487 -13.38 -20.51 -4.86
C ALA A 487 -12.49 -21.75 -4.84
N ILE A 488 -12.14 -22.22 -3.65
CA ILE A 488 -11.34 -23.44 -3.43
C ILE A 488 -12.19 -24.50 -2.73
N ASN A 489 -12.12 -25.74 -3.21
CA ASN A 489 -12.54 -26.94 -2.52
C ASN A 489 -11.32 -27.57 -1.83
N PRO A 490 -11.07 -27.31 -0.54
CA PRO A 490 -9.86 -27.78 0.15
C PRO A 490 -9.85 -29.31 0.40
N THR A 491 -10.98 -30.00 0.22
CA THR A 491 -11.08 -31.46 0.38
C THR A 491 -10.77 -32.20 -0.93
N LYS A 492 -11.16 -31.64 -2.08
CA LYS A 492 -10.83 -32.21 -3.40
C LYS A 492 -9.52 -31.68 -3.98
N HIS A 493 -9.03 -30.55 -3.46
CA HIS A 493 -8.02 -29.69 -4.09
C HIS A 493 -8.42 -29.34 -5.52
N GLN A 494 -9.57 -28.70 -5.63
CA GLN A 494 -10.20 -28.27 -6.87
C GLN A 494 -10.52 -26.78 -6.75
N ALA A 495 -10.20 -26.00 -7.77
CA ALA A 495 -10.54 -24.58 -7.84
C ALA A 495 -11.73 -24.39 -8.78
N TYR A 496 -12.59 -23.44 -8.45
CA TYR A 496 -13.71 -22.99 -9.27
C TYR A 496 -13.47 -21.52 -9.64
N LEU A 497 -13.56 -21.21 -10.93
CA LEU A 497 -13.25 -19.89 -11.49
C LEU A 497 -14.51 -19.33 -12.16
N ALA A 498 -14.93 -18.13 -11.75
CA ALA A 498 -15.94 -17.37 -12.49
C ALA A 498 -15.31 -16.80 -13.76
N ILE A 499 -15.93 -17.01 -14.92
CA ILE A 499 -15.45 -16.53 -16.23
C ILE A 499 -16.47 -15.49 -16.77
N PRO A 500 -16.28 -14.19 -16.49
CA PRO A 500 -17.27 -13.16 -16.80
C PRO A 500 -17.59 -13.00 -18.29
N GLY A 501 -16.64 -13.38 -19.17
CA GLY A 501 -16.79 -13.30 -20.63
C GLY A 501 -17.45 -14.51 -21.29
N LYS A 502 -17.91 -15.50 -20.52
CA LYS A 502 -18.56 -16.73 -21.02
C LYS A 502 -19.82 -17.12 -20.23
N ASP A 503 -20.29 -16.25 -19.32
CA ASP A 503 -21.44 -16.50 -18.45
C ASP A 503 -21.40 -17.90 -17.77
N ALA A 504 -20.21 -18.24 -17.28
CA ALA A 504 -19.87 -19.58 -16.84
C ALA A 504 -18.99 -19.61 -15.59
N VAL A 505 -19.08 -20.70 -14.83
CA VAL A 505 -18.07 -21.11 -13.85
C VAL A 505 -17.41 -22.40 -14.35
N VAL A 506 -16.08 -22.43 -14.31
CA VAL A 506 -15.27 -23.59 -14.70
C VAL A 506 -14.54 -24.18 -13.49
N ALA A 507 -14.22 -25.47 -13.53
CA ALA A 507 -13.47 -26.13 -12.46
C ALA A 507 -12.13 -26.71 -12.95
N ILE A 508 -11.06 -26.50 -12.19
CA ILE A 508 -9.69 -26.96 -12.48
C ILE A 508 -9.06 -27.72 -11.29
N SER A 509 -8.04 -28.54 -11.53
CA SER A 509 -7.50 -29.51 -10.56
C SER A 509 -6.13 -29.10 -10.00
N ILE A 510 -6.14 -28.34 -8.90
CA ILE A 510 -4.95 -27.81 -8.21
C ILE A 510 -4.27 -28.84 -7.28
N LYS A 511 -3.90 -30.00 -7.81
CA LYS A 511 -3.26 -31.09 -7.04
C LYS A 511 -1.76 -30.84 -6.79
#